data_AF-A0A6B0CHM3-F1
#
_entry.id   AF-A0A6B0CHM3-F1
#
_cell.length_a   1.000
_cell.length_b   1.000
_cell.length_c   1.000
_cell.angle_alpha   90.00
_cell.angle_beta   90.00
_cell.angle_gamma   90.00
#
_symmetry.space_group_name_H-M   'P 1'
#
loop_
_entity.id
_entity.type
_entity.pdbx_description
1 polymer ?
#
loop_
_entity_poly.entity_id
_entity_poly.type
_entity_poly.pdbx_seq_one_letter_code
_entity_poly.pdbx_strand_id
1 'polypeptide(L)'
;SISIKADLSRTKGDYVQGKNSFTSGLLAEDFSEIENHYVGPTPPDKDHQYELTVYALDHSLNLKNGFYLNEFLKEVNQHKIDQTSINLIGRKI
;
A
#
# COMPACT_ATOMS: atom_id res chain seq x y z
N SER A 1 17.42 5.81 -11.52
CA SER A 1 16.62 4.70 -11.00
C SER A 1 15.88 5.18 -9.76
N ILE A 2 14.63 4.76 -9.57
CA ILE A 2 13.90 5.00 -8.32
C ILE A 2 14.42 3.97 -7.30
N SER A 3 14.67 4.40 -6.06
CA SER A 3 15.12 3.53 -4.97
C SER A 3 14.12 3.58 -3.82
N ILE A 4 13.49 2.45 -3.54
CA ILE A 4 12.63 2.29 -2.36
C ILE A 4 13.50 1.76 -1.22
N LYS A 5 13.84 2.64 -0.27
CA LYS A 5 14.68 2.26 0.88
C LYS A 5 13.91 1.34 1.82
N ALA A 6 14.62 0.44 2.49
CA ALA A 6 14.07 -0.22 3.67
C ALA A 6 13.58 0.84 4.67
N ASP A 7 12.53 0.51 5.42
CA ASP A 7 11.92 1.39 6.41
C ASP A 7 11.17 2.62 5.85
N LEU A 8 11.06 2.77 4.53
CA LEU A 8 10.49 3.97 3.90
C LEU A 8 9.16 4.38 4.55
N SER A 9 8.25 3.43 4.80
CA SER A 9 6.91 3.77 5.29
C SER A 9 6.85 4.40 6.68
N ARG A 10 7.92 4.29 7.48
CA ARG A 10 8.05 4.94 8.80
C ARG A 10 8.78 6.28 8.75
N THR A 11 9.34 6.64 7.60
CA THR A 11 10.07 7.91 7.42
C THR A 11 9.14 9.00 6.88
N LYS A 12 9.59 10.26 6.95
CA LYS A 12 8.97 11.37 6.22
C LYS A 12 9.74 11.60 4.92
N GLY A 13 9.03 11.93 3.85
CA GLY A 13 9.65 12.25 2.57
C GLY A 13 8.65 12.80 1.57
N ASP A 14 9.12 12.95 0.33
CA ASP A 14 8.32 13.42 -0.80
C ASP A 14 7.56 12.26 -1.45
N TYR A 15 6.61 11.70 -0.70
CA TYR A 15 5.68 10.67 -1.15
C TYR A 15 4.41 10.71 -0.29
N VAL A 16 3.34 10.13 -0.81
CA VAL A 16 2.06 9.97 -0.10
C VAL A 16 1.73 8.50 0.10
N GLN A 17 1.04 8.20 1.20
CA GLN A 17 0.61 6.85 1.55
C GLN A 17 -0.91 6.80 1.71
N GLY A 18 -1.50 5.72 1.23
CA GLY A 18 -2.92 5.43 1.40
C GLY A 18 -3.23 4.71 2.69
N LYS A 19 -4.52 4.57 2.97
CA LYS A 19 -5.04 3.73 4.05
C LYS A 19 -4.88 2.25 3.71
N ASN A 20 -4.48 1.44 4.70
CA ASN A 20 -4.53 -0.01 4.64
C ASN A 20 -5.86 -0.53 5.24
N SER A 21 -6.04 -1.86 5.29
CA SER A 21 -7.28 -2.49 5.74
C SER A 21 -7.62 -2.30 7.22
N PHE A 22 -6.69 -1.85 8.06
CA PHE A 22 -6.97 -1.49 9.46
C PHE A 22 -7.85 -0.25 9.62
N THR A 23 -8.12 0.48 8.53
CA THR A 23 -9.10 1.58 8.54
C THR A 23 -10.56 1.11 8.57
N SER A 24 -10.80 -0.21 8.45
CA SER A 24 -12.15 -0.76 8.37
C SER A 24 -12.94 -0.50 9.65
N GLY A 25 -14.10 0.17 9.53
CA GLY A 25 -15.04 0.36 10.63
C GLY A 25 -15.72 -0.92 11.13
N LEU A 26 -15.38 -2.09 10.58
CA LEU A 26 -15.81 -3.40 11.06
C LEU A 26 -14.89 -3.96 12.15
N LEU A 27 -13.74 -3.32 12.41
CA LEU A 27 -12.83 -3.72 13.46
C LEU A 27 -13.37 -3.27 14.82
N ALA A 28 -13.17 -4.11 15.83
CA ALA A 28 -13.62 -3.83 17.20
C ALA A 28 -12.71 -2.83 17.93
N GLU A 29 -11.48 -2.67 17.45
CA GLU A 29 -10.43 -1.84 18.06
C GLU A 29 -10.06 -0.68 17.13
N ASP A 30 -9.51 0.38 17.73
CA ASP A 30 -8.97 1.53 17.01
C ASP A 30 -7.53 1.25 16.57
N PHE A 31 -7.29 1.32 15.25
CA PHE A 31 -5.98 1.13 14.63
C PHE A 31 -5.52 2.38 13.87
N SER A 32 -6.03 3.57 14.25
CA SER A 32 -5.69 4.85 13.64
C SER A 32 -4.19 5.16 13.62
N GLU A 33 -3.42 4.62 14.57
CA GLU A 33 -1.95 4.76 14.63
C GLU A 33 -1.22 4.05 13.47
N ILE A 34 -1.80 3.00 12.89
CA ILE A 34 -1.14 2.16 11.88
C ILE A 34 -1.87 2.13 10.53
N GLU A 35 -3.09 2.65 10.45
CA GLU A 35 -3.92 2.54 9.24
C GLU A 35 -3.36 3.30 8.02
N ASN A 36 -2.46 4.27 8.22
CA ASN A 36 -1.89 5.12 7.16
C ASN A 36 -0.46 4.71 6.75
N HIS A 37 -0.05 3.49 7.09
CA HIS A 37 1.29 2.96 6.83
C HIS A 37 1.24 1.58 6.15
N TYR A 38 2.38 1.15 5.62
CA TYR A 38 2.57 -0.25 5.27
C TYR A 38 2.55 -1.10 6.55
N VAL A 39 1.66 -2.09 6.59
CA VAL A 39 1.65 -3.14 7.62
C VAL A 39 2.02 -4.46 6.94
N GLY A 40 3.04 -5.11 7.48
CA GLY A 40 3.61 -6.31 6.88
C GLY A 40 2.73 -7.56 7.05
N PRO A 41 3.04 -8.64 6.32
CA PRO A 41 2.40 -9.93 6.48
C PRO A 41 2.35 -10.41 7.93
N THR A 42 1.15 -10.67 8.43
CA THR A 42 0.90 -11.29 9.75
C THR A 42 -0.13 -12.40 9.58
N PRO A 43 0.19 -13.47 8.83
CA PRO A 43 -0.80 -14.48 8.50
C PRO A 43 -1.10 -15.35 9.73
N PRO A 44 -2.38 -15.52 10.12
CA PRO A 44 -2.73 -16.12 11.41
C PRO A 44 -2.68 -17.66 11.43
N ASP A 45 -2.85 -18.31 10.28
CA ASP A 45 -3.13 -19.74 10.20
C ASP A 45 -2.06 -20.54 9.44
N LYS A 46 -1.57 -20.02 8.30
CA LYS A 46 -0.57 -20.65 7.41
C LYS A 46 0.17 -19.59 6.61
N ASP A 47 1.17 -19.98 5.82
CA ASP A 47 1.79 -19.07 4.86
C ASP A 47 0.75 -18.50 3.89
N HIS A 48 0.77 -17.18 3.72
CA HIS A 48 -0.12 -16.46 2.80
C HIS A 48 0.65 -15.94 1.59
N GLN A 49 0.00 -15.94 0.43
CA GLN A 49 0.50 -15.29 -0.77
C GLN A 49 0.11 -13.82 -0.76
N TYR A 50 1.07 -12.95 -1.01
CA TYR A 50 0.88 -11.51 -1.16
C TYR A 50 1.29 -11.10 -2.57
N GLU A 51 0.44 -10.35 -3.25
CA GLU A 51 0.77 -9.75 -4.54
C GLU A 51 1.26 -8.31 -4.33
N LEU A 52 2.41 -7.97 -4.90
CA LEU A 52 2.90 -6.60 -5.02
C LEU A 52 2.74 -6.15 -6.46
N THR A 53 1.85 -5.18 -6.70
CA THR A 53 1.64 -4.56 -8.00
C THR A 53 2.23 -3.15 -8.03
N VAL A 54 2.97 -2.84 -9.09
CA VAL A 54 3.59 -1.53 -9.33
C VAL A 54 3.07 -0.98 -10.66
N TYR A 55 2.72 0.31 -10.65
CA TYR A 55 2.20 1.03 -11.81
C TYR A 55 3.20 2.09 -12.25
N ALA A 56 3.50 2.13 -13.56
CA ALA A 56 4.15 3.27 -14.19
C ALA A 56 3.08 4.24 -14.69
N LEU A 57 3.23 5.51 -14.37
CA LEU A 57 2.26 6.57 -14.71
C LEU A 57 2.92 7.62 -15.60
N ASP A 58 2.15 8.24 -16.48
CA ASP A 58 2.61 9.34 -17.33
C ASP A 58 2.70 10.70 -16.61
N HIS A 59 2.16 10.79 -15.39
CA HIS A 59 2.12 12.01 -14.59
C HIS A 59 2.10 11.73 -13.08
N SER A 60 2.22 12.78 -12.26
CA SER A 60 2.05 12.66 -10.81
C SER A 60 0.58 12.73 -10.41
N LEU A 61 0.14 11.84 -9.52
CA LEU A 61 -1.22 11.84 -9.02
C LEU A 61 -1.45 12.96 -8.01
N ASN A 62 -2.63 13.57 -8.05
CA ASN A 62 -3.03 14.59 -7.07
C ASN A 62 -3.68 13.94 -5.82
N LEU A 63 -2.92 13.10 -5.13
CA LEU A 63 -3.36 12.40 -3.92
C LEU A 63 -2.69 13.00 -2.67
N LYS A 64 -3.37 12.87 -1.52
CA LYS A 64 -2.86 13.27 -0.21
C LYS A 64 -2.75 12.07 0.70
N ASN A 65 -1.88 12.13 1.71
CA ASN A 65 -1.80 11.10 2.74
C ASN A 65 -3.19 10.74 3.30
N GLY A 66 -3.45 9.44 3.44
CA GLY A 66 -4.72 8.90 3.90
C GLY A 66 -5.76 8.66 2.81
N PHE A 67 -5.37 8.69 1.52
CA PHE A 67 -6.26 8.30 0.42
C PHE A 67 -6.70 6.84 0.53
N TYR A 68 -7.89 6.50 0.06
CA TYR A 68 -8.38 5.13 -0.03
C TYR A 68 -7.97 4.46 -1.35
N LEU A 69 -7.91 3.13 -1.36
CA LEU A 69 -7.51 2.35 -2.54
C LEU A 69 -8.36 2.66 -3.78
N ASN A 70 -9.66 2.90 -3.63
CA ASN A 70 -10.53 3.26 -4.74
C ASN A 70 -10.18 4.63 -5.35
N GLU A 71 -9.75 5.60 -4.54
CA GLU A 71 -9.30 6.91 -5.02
C GLU A 71 -8.01 6.77 -5.82
N PHE A 72 -7.05 5.98 -5.31
CA PHE A 72 -5.83 5.65 -6.02
C PHE A 72 -6.10 4.93 -7.35
N LEU A 73 -6.92 3.88 -7.34
CA LEU A 73 -7.22 3.12 -8.55
C LEU A 73 -7.96 3.96 -9.60
N LYS A 74 -8.81 4.91 -9.17
CA LYS A 74 -9.49 5.84 -10.08
C LYS A 74 -8.49 6.70 -10.87
N GLU A 75 -7.48 7.22 -10.20
CA GLU A 75 -6.43 8.05 -10.83
C GLU A 75 -5.48 7.17 -11.66
N VAL A 76 -4.97 6.07 -11.10
CA VAL A 76 -4.07 5.13 -11.81
C VAL A 76 -4.68 4.62 -13.10
N ASN A 77 -5.97 4.23 -13.09
CA ASN A 77 -6.60 3.67 -14.29
C ASN A 77 -6.69 4.66 -15.46
N GLN A 78 -6.59 5.97 -15.21
CA GLN A 78 -6.59 7.00 -16.25
C GLN A 78 -5.19 7.27 -16.82
N HIS A 79 -4.15 6.99 -16.04
CA HIS A 79 -2.79 7.51 -16.28
C HIS A 79 -1.70 6.44 -16.34
N LYS A 80 -2.07 5.18 -16.13
CA LYS A 80 -1.17 4.03 -16.19
C LYS A 80 -0.70 3.79 -17.62
N ILE A 81 0.62 3.80 -17.80
CA ILE A 81 1.30 3.43 -19.04
C ILE A 81 1.84 1.99 -19.02
N ASP A 82 2.15 1.45 -17.84
CA ASP A 82 2.57 0.06 -17.67
C ASP A 82 2.29 -0.45 -16.25
N GLN A 83 2.30 -1.77 -16.06
CA GLN A 83 2.22 -2.41 -14.75
C GLN A 83 3.01 -3.71 -14.70
N THR A 84 3.45 -4.06 -13.50
CA THR A 84 3.98 -5.39 -13.21
C THR A 84 3.55 -5.83 -11.82
N SER A 85 3.50 -7.15 -11.63
CA SER A 85 3.14 -7.78 -10.36
C SER A 85 4.09 -8.92 -10.05
N ILE A 86 4.41 -9.07 -8.76
CA ILE A 86 5.13 -10.22 -8.25
C ILE A 86 4.37 -10.85 -7.08
N ASN A 87 4.49 -12.16 -6.93
CA ASN A 87 3.96 -12.89 -5.80
C ASN A 87 5.06 -13.14 -4.77
N LEU A 88 4.73 -12.89 -3.50
CA LEU A 88 5.60 -13.02 -2.34
C LEU A 88 4.93 -13.96 -1.32
N ILE A 89 5.75 -14.67 -0.54
CA ILE A 89 5.25 -15.50 0.56
C ILE A 89 5.47 -14.77 1.88
N GLY A 90 4.38 -14.43 2.55
CA GLY A 90 4.39 -14.05 3.96
C GLY A 90 4.33 -15.32 4.79
N ARG A 91 5.42 -15.62 5.49
CA ARG A 91 5.50 -16.82 6.33
C ARG A 91 4.71 -16.62 7.61
N LYS A 92 4.04 -17.69 8.04
CA LYS A 92 3.53 -17.74 9.41
C LYS A 92 4.70 -17.70 10.38
N ILE A 93 4.65 -16.75 11.30
CA ILE A 93 5.58 -16.60 12.43
C ILE A 93 5.05 -17.31 13.67
#